data_AF-A0A0A0BGH2-F1
#
_entry.id   AF-A0A0A0BGH2-F1
#
_cell.length_a   1.000
_cell.length_b   1.000
_cell.length_c   1.000
_cell.angle_alpha   90.00
_cell.angle_beta   90.00
_cell.angle_gamma   90.00
#
_symmetry.space_group_name_H-M   'P 1'
#
loop_
_entity.id
_entity.type
_entity.pdbx_description
1 polymer ?
#
loop_
_entity_poly.entity_id
_entity_poly.type
_entity_poly.pdbx_seq_one_letter_code
_entity_poly.pdbx_strand_id
1 'polypeptide(L)'
;MKYLVKLVQLGIVLVILYPIYYVWDTDRIDNFCEGIKPAMSVEALNALAERHGLTLNAPEDLTSAGGLWITSVESHASFSGYACVIKGAANRVAVAQVIKTE
;
A
#
# COMPACT_ATOMS: atom_id res chain seq x y z
N MET A 1 32.68 -11.46 21.99
CA MET A 1 32.22 -12.73 21.40
C MET A 1 30.75 -13.07 21.70
N LYS A 2 30.26 -13.05 22.95
CA LYS A 2 28.84 -13.36 23.28
C LYS A 2 27.81 -12.48 22.56
N TYR A 3 28.08 -11.19 22.38
CA TYR A 3 27.14 -10.27 21.72
C TYR A 3 27.03 -10.48 20.20
N LEU A 4 28.13 -10.85 19.55
CA LEU A 4 28.13 -11.17 18.11
C LEU A 4 27.25 -12.37 17.81
N VAL A 5 27.34 -13.43 18.62
CA VAL A 5 26.49 -14.62 18.46
C VAL A 5 25.01 -14.28 18.63
N LYS A 6 24.67 -13.42 19.61
CA LYS A 6 23.29 -12.97 19.81
C LYS A 6 22.77 -12.11 18.65
N LEU A 7 23.60 -11.24 18.07
CA LEU A 7 23.25 -10.44 16.89
C LEU A 7 23.01 -11.33 15.67
N VAL A 8 23.86 -12.34 15.45
CA VAL A 8 23.68 -13.31 14.37
C VAL A 8 22.38 -14.11 14.55
N GLN A 9 22.10 -14.56 15.77
CA GLN A 9 20.83 -15.25 16.08
C GLN A 9 19.62 -14.36 15.82
N LEU A 10 19.66 -13.08 16.20
CA LEU A 10 18.60 -12.12 15.89
C LEU A 10 18.43 -11.94 14.37
N GLY A 11 19.54 -11.85 13.63
CA GLY A 11 19.52 -11.75 12.18
C GLY A 11 18.84 -12.95 11.51
N ILE A 12 19.11 -14.17 11.98
CA ILE A 12 18.47 -15.39 11.46
C ILE A 12 16.94 -15.34 11.68
N VAL A 13 16.49 -14.88 12.85
CA VAL A 13 15.06 -14.73 13.13
C VAL A 13 14.42 -13.72 12.17
N LEU A 14 15.07 -12.59 11.90
CA LEU A 14 14.57 -11.60 10.96
C LEU A 14 14.50 -12.14 9.53
N VAL A 15 15.47 -12.92 9.09
CA VAL A 15 15.47 -13.56 7.76
C VAL A 15 14.30 -14.53 7.61
N ILE A 16 13.93 -15.25 8.67
CA ILE A 16 12.77 -16.17 8.65
C ILE A 16 11.44 -15.40 8.68
N LEU A 17 11.36 -14.30 9.42
CA LEU A 17 10.14 -13.50 9.54
C LEU A 17 9.88 -12.61 8.32
N TYR A 18 10.94 -12.18 7.63
CA TYR A 18 10.85 -11.31 6.46
C TYR A 18 9.88 -11.83 5.36
N PRO A 19 9.97 -13.09 4.88
CA PRO A 19 9.05 -13.58 3.85
C PRO A 19 7.59 -13.59 4.31
N ILE A 20 7.34 -13.87 5.59
CA ILE A 20 5.99 -13.85 6.16
C ILE A 20 5.45 -12.42 6.14
N TYR A 21 6.27 -11.46 6.57
CA TYR A 21 5.92 -10.04 6.56
C TYR A 21 5.70 -9.52 5.13
N TYR A 22 6.54 -9.95 4.17
CA TYR A 22 6.40 -9.59 2.76
C TYR A 22 5.08 -10.06 2.16
N VAL A 23 4.72 -11.34 2.36
CA VAL A 23 3.44 -11.88 1.87
C VAL A 23 2.27 -11.16 2.54
N TRP A 24 2.33 -10.95 3.85
CA TRP A 24 1.28 -10.23 4.56
C TRP A 24 1.08 -8.80 4.04
N ASP A 25 2.16 -8.05 3.81
CA ASP A 25 2.11 -6.67 3.35
C ASP A 25 1.60 -6.56 1.91
N THR A 26 2.05 -7.45 1.02
CA THR A 26 1.61 -7.50 -0.39
C THR A 26 0.17 -7.97 -0.53
N ASP A 27 -0.26 -9.02 0.17
CA ASP A 27 -1.65 -9.48 0.20
C ASP A 27 -2.59 -8.38 0.71
N ARG A 28 -2.16 -7.60 1.70
CA ARG A 28 -2.96 -6.50 2.23
C ARG A 28 -3.20 -5.41 1.20
N ILE A 29 -2.18 -5.10 0.38
CA ILE A 29 -2.29 -4.13 -0.72
C ILE A 29 -3.14 -4.69 -1.85
N ASP A 30 -3.02 -5.97 -2.18
CA ASP A 30 -3.82 -6.62 -3.21
C ASP A 30 -5.31 -6.62 -2.85
N ASN A 31 -5.64 -7.07 -1.63
CA ASN A 31 -7.01 -7.07 -1.13
C ASN A 31 -7.62 -5.66 -1.12
N PHE A 32 -6.82 -4.65 -0.76
CA PHE A 32 -7.23 -3.26 -0.84
C PHE A 32 -7.49 -2.83 -2.29
N CYS A 33 -6.56 -3.10 -3.21
CA CYS A 33 -6.66 -2.70 -4.60
C CYS A 33 -7.84 -3.36 -5.33
N GLU A 34 -8.09 -4.65 -5.06
CA GLU A 34 -9.25 -5.38 -5.57
C GLU A 34 -10.59 -4.89 -4.98
N GLY A 35 -10.56 -4.38 -3.75
CA GLY A 35 -11.72 -3.79 -3.09
C GLY A 35 -12.15 -2.44 -3.69
N ILE A 36 -11.29 -1.78 -4.46
CA ILE A 36 -11.58 -0.48 -5.05
C ILE A 36 -12.48 -0.65 -6.27
N LYS A 37 -13.66 -0.02 -6.20
CA LYS A 37 -14.64 -0.02 -7.29
C LYS A 37 -14.62 1.29 -8.06
N PRO A 38 -14.80 1.25 -9.39
CA PRO A 38 -15.04 2.46 -10.17
C PRO A 38 -16.23 3.25 -9.60
N ALA A 39 -16.15 4.57 -9.68
CA ALA A 39 -17.13 5.53 -9.17
C ALA A 39 -17.30 5.60 -7.64
N MET A 40 -16.48 4.90 -6.84
CA MET A 40 -16.52 5.08 -5.38
C MET A 40 -16.00 6.47 -4.99
N SER A 41 -16.54 7.02 -3.90
CA SER A 41 -16.13 8.35 -3.41
C SER A 41 -14.74 8.32 -2.78
N VAL A 42 -14.08 9.48 -2.70
CA VAL A 42 -12.79 9.61 -1.99
C VAL A 42 -12.95 9.29 -0.51
N GLU A 43 -14.09 9.63 0.10
CA GLU A 43 -14.42 9.25 1.48
C GLU A 43 -14.50 7.73 1.66
N ALA A 44 -15.15 7.02 0.73
CA ALA A 44 -15.21 5.57 0.74
C ALA A 44 -13.83 4.95 0.51
N LEU A 45 -12.96 5.61 -0.26
CA LEU A 45 -11.56 5.21 -0.46
C LEU A 45 -10.74 5.32 0.80
N ASN A 46 -10.83 6.45 1.49
CA ASN A 46 -10.14 6.66 2.75
C ASN A 46 -10.62 5.65 3.80
N ALA A 47 -11.93 5.42 3.90
CA ALA A 47 -12.48 4.42 4.82
C ALA A 47 -12.03 2.99 4.48
N LEU A 48 -11.88 2.65 3.19
CA LEU A 48 -11.37 1.35 2.77
C LEU A 48 -9.88 1.19 3.11
N ALA A 49 -9.09 2.26 2.94
CA ALA A 49 -7.67 2.29 3.27
C ALA A 49 -7.45 2.15 4.78
N GLU A 50 -8.21 2.88 5.59
CA GLU A 50 -8.18 2.80 7.06
C GLU A 50 -8.52 1.40 7.57
N ARG A 51 -9.52 0.72 6.98
CA ARG A 51 -9.86 -0.67 7.35
C ARG A 51 -8.72 -1.65 7.11
N HIS A 52 -7.91 -1.40 6.09
CA HIS A 52 -6.71 -2.18 5.82
C HIS A 52 -5.48 -1.58 6.52
N GLY A 53 -5.62 -0.52 7.30
CA GLY A 53 -4.53 0.20 7.98
C GLY A 53 -3.52 0.84 7.03
N LEU A 54 -3.89 1.05 5.76
CA LEU A 54 -3.04 1.61 4.70
C LEU A 54 -3.16 3.13 4.69
N THR A 55 -2.02 3.81 4.50
CA THR A 55 -1.98 5.26 4.31
C THR A 55 -1.91 5.57 2.83
N LEU A 56 -2.87 6.35 2.33
CA LEU A 56 -2.84 6.83 0.95
C LEU A 56 -1.81 7.95 0.82
N ASN A 57 -0.93 7.86 -0.17
CA ASN A 57 -0.09 8.98 -0.59
C ASN A 57 -0.93 9.95 -1.44
N ALA A 58 -1.98 10.51 -0.83
CA ALA A 58 -2.87 11.45 -1.47
C ALA A 58 -2.36 12.89 -1.27
N PRO A 59 -2.32 13.74 -2.31
CA PRO A 59 -2.19 15.17 -2.10
C PRO A 59 -3.37 15.68 -1.25
N GLU A 60 -3.13 16.66 -0.35
CA GLU A 60 -4.09 17.18 0.65
C GLU A 60 -5.46 17.62 0.08
N ASP A 61 -5.60 17.76 -1.24
CA ASP A 61 -6.78 18.27 -1.93
C ASP A 61 -7.26 17.37 -3.10
N LEU A 62 -7.53 16.08 -2.84
CA LEU A 62 -8.20 15.20 -3.82
C LEU A 62 -9.59 15.73 -4.26
N THR A 63 -10.23 16.54 -3.41
CA THR A 63 -11.60 17.04 -3.59
C THR A 63 -11.70 18.47 -4.11
N SER A 64 -10.65 19.28 -3.99
CA SER A 64 -10.77 20.75 -4.06
C SER A 64 -10.54 21.36 -5.45
N ALA A 65 -10.08 20.56 -6.41
CA ALA A 65 -10.08 20.92 -7.82
C ALA A 65 -10.80 19.82 -8.58
N GLY A 66 -11.82 20.14 -9.38
CA GLY A 66 -12.54 19.18 -10.24
C GLY A 66 -11.69 18.53 -11.34
N GLY A 67 -10.38 18.39 -11.12
CA GLY A 67 -9.40 17.79 -12.00
C GLY A 67 -9.12 16.32 -11.69
N LEU A 68 -8.24 15.76 -12.53
CA LEU A 68 -7.72 14.40 -12.41
C LEU A 68 -6.72 14.35 -11.26
N TRP A 69 -6.82 13.34 -10.42
CA TRP A 69 -5.87 13.08 -9.34
C TRP A 69 -5.36 11.65 -9.41
N ILE A 70 -4.16 11.45 -8.87
CA ILE A 70 -3.49 10.16 -8.77
C ILE A 70 -2.98 10.02 -7.34
N THR A 71 -3.22 8.86 -6.74
CA THR A 71 -2.67 8.50 -5.43
C THR A 71 -2.14 7.07 -5.50
N SER A 72 -1.22 6.72 -4.61
CA SER A 72 -0.66 5.39 -4.51
C SER A 72 -0.65 4.90 -3.07
N VAL A 73 -0.68 3.58 -2.93
CA VAL A 73 -0.34 2.88 -1.70
C VAL A 73 0.82 1.96 -2.00
N GLU A 74 1.92 2.14 -1.28
CA GLU A 74 3.17 1.41 -1.51
C GLU A 74 3.41 0.39 -0.40
N SER A 75 3.98 -0.75 -0.78
CA SER A 75 4.44 -1.78 0.14
C SER A 75 5.68 -1.31 0.88
N HIS A 76 5.66 -1.46 2.20
CA HIS A 76 6.84 -1.22 3.03
C HIS A 76 7.78 -2.42 3.03
N ALA A 77 7.25 -3.62 2.77
CA ALA A 77 8.04 -4.84 2.74
C ALA A 77 8.74 -5.07 1.40
N SER A 78 8.21 -4.53 0.31
CA SER A 78 8.74 -4.78 -1.03
C SER A 78 9.91 -3.86 -1.37
N PHE A 79 11.06 -4.47 -1.68
CA PHE A 79 12.19 -3.77 -2.27
C PHE A 79 11.95 -3.39 -3.75
N SER A 80 10.99 -4.02 -4.43
CA SER A 80 10.76 -3.88 -5.87
C SER A 80 9.56 -2.97 -6.22
N GLY A 81 9.28 -1.96 -5.39
CA GLY A 81 8.26 -0.95 -5.69
C GLY A 81 6.88 -1.56 -5.98
N TYR A 82 6.35 -2.33 -5.03
CA TYR A 82 5.01 -2.90 -5.11
C TYR A 82 3.99 -1.87 -4.66
N ALA A 83 3.12 -1.42 -5.56
CA ALA A 83 2.18 -0.34 -5.25
C ALA A 83 0.83 -0.51 -5.94
N CYS A 84 -0.25 -0.16 -5.25
CA CYS A 84 -1.56 0.04 -5.88
C CYS A 84 -1.68 1.52 -6.27
N VAL A 85 -1.74 1.79 -7.58
CA VAL A 85 -1.94 3.13 -8.14
C VAL A 85 -3.42 3.34 -8.45
N ILE A 86 -3.97 4.41 -7.90
CA ILE A 86 -5.37 4.77 -7.99
C ILE A 86 -5.47 6.11 -8.70
N LYS A 87 -6.32 6.17 -9.72
CA LYS A 87 -6.59 7.38 -10.50
C LYS A 87 -8.06 7.72 -10.39
N GLY A 88 -8.35 8.98 -10.20
CA GLY A 88 -9.70 9.49 -10.07
C GLY A 88 -9.86 10.88 -10.66
N ALA A 89 -11.08 11.38 -10.60
CA ALA A 89 -11.42 12.74 -10.99
C ALA A 89 -12.44 13.29 -10.00
N ALA A 90 -12.25 14.53 -9.55
CA ALA A 90 -13.08 15.16 -8.52
C ALA A 90 -13.27 14.23 -7.31
N ASN A 91 -14.51 13.94 -6.88
CA ASN A 91 -14.77 13.06 -5.74
C ASN A 91 -15.03 11.59 -6.15
N ARG A 92 -14.46 11.08 -7.25
CA ARG A 92 -14.69 9.70 -7.69
C ARG A 92 -13.44 9.00 -8.17
N VAL A 93 -13.30 7.72 -7.80
CA VAL A 93 -12.31 6.81 -8.34
C VAL A 93 -12.69 6.40 -9.76
N ALA A 94 -11.73 6.42 -10.68
CA ALA A 94 -11.92 5.93 -12.05
C ALA A 94 -11.33 4.52 -12.19
N VAL A 95 -10.09 4.32 -11.78
CA VAL A 95 -9.35 3.06 -11.95
C VAL A 95 -8.37 2.86 -10.80
N ALA A 96 -8.17 1.61 -10.40
CA ALA A 96 -7.10 1.18 -9.51
C ALA A 96 -6.37 0.00 -10.17
N GLN A 97 -5.05 -0.03 -10.05
CA GLN A 97 -4.22 -1.08 -10.61
C GLN A 97 -2.98 -1.29 -9.75
N VAL A 98 -2.61 -2.55 -9.54
CA VAL A 98 -1.33 -2.90 -8.91
C VAL A 98 -0.23 -2.78 -9.95
N ILE A 99 0.85 -2.09 -9.58
CA ILE A 99 2.08 -1.96 -10.35
C ILE A 99 3.19 -2.63 -9.54
N LYS A 100 3.98 -3.47 -10.21
CA LYS A 100 5.17 -4.12 -9.66
C LYS A 100 6.36 -3.63 -10.49
N THR A 101 7.37 -3.07 -9.84
CA THR A 101 8.58 -2.62 -10.54
C THR A 101 9.55 -3.79 -10.53
N GLU A 102 9.59 -4.56 -11.63
CA GLU A 102 10.54 -5.69 -11.77
C GLU A 102 12.01 -5.24 -11.77
#